data_AF-A0A0M3IQ56-F1
#
_entry.id   AF-A0A0M3IQ56-F1
#
_cell.length_a   1.000
_cell.length_b   1.000
_cell.length_c   1.000
_cell.angle_alpha   90.00
_cell.angle_beta   90.00
_cell.angle_gamma   90.00
#
_symmetry.space_group_name_H-M   'P 1'
#
loop_
_entity.id
_entity.type
_entity.pdbx_description
1 polymer ?
#
loop_
_entity_poly.entity_id
_entity_poly.type
_entity_poly.pdbx_seq_one_letter_code
_entity_poly.pdbx_strand_id
1 'polypeptide(L)'
;LKDFQWERALRRTYAPPPSITSNKLIGAAFSTLYWTVRSLQFSFFYKNVDKDEDETVDLLKRESSVQPPSIAELRRRTQEAFSCKYIKYMYARFKNECPTGRMRLDEFKKMFGPYLPERLNEEYIVRLFNAFGKGKGEITFQDLMETLAMLNYPSPQSNAVWTIRMIKGKDANKVNHTEFTDFVRSVFQLSRPVQKRRSLSSNTEGRRMSIQDAITRRADESFSALDKDNDGYVDISDLVEFFQ
;
A
#
# COMPACT_ATOMS: atom_id res chain seq x y z
N LEU A 1 -15.72 -13.66 12.38
CA LEU A 1 -16.31 -14.62 11.40
C LEU A 1 -16.38 -14.04 9.99
N LYS A 2 -16.84 -12.78 9.80
CA LYS A 2 -16.76 -12.09 8.49
C LYS A 2 -15.30 -11.89 8.01
N ASP A 3 -14.36 -11.71 8.93
CA ASP A 3 -12.97 -11.40 8.57
C ASP A 3 -12.17 -12.58 8.00
N PHE A 4 -12.36 -13.76 8.56
CA PHE A 4 -11.75 -14.99 8.04
C PHE A 4 -12.25 -15.38 6.63
N GLN A 5 -13.46 -14.94 6.25
CA GLN A 5 -13.97 -15.19 4.91
C GLN A 5 -13.37 -14.23 3.88
N TRP A 6 -13.05 -12.98 4.25
CA TRP A 6 -12.42 -12.03 3.31
C TRP A 6 -11.00 -12.46 2.97
N GLU A 7 -10.18 -12.85 3.95
CA GLU A 7 -8.78 -13.26 3.69
C GLU A 7 -8.75 -14.50 2.81
N ARG A 8 -9.67 -15.43 3.08
CA ARG A 8 -9.79 -16.68 2.33
C ARG A 8 -10.31 -16.42 0.92
N ALA A 9 -11.25 -15.49 0.72
CA ALA A 9 -11.72 -15.09 -0.60
C ALA A 9 -10.60 -14.39 -1.40
N LEU A 10 -9.89 -13.44 -0.79
CA LEU A 10 -8.77 -12.74 -1.41
C LEU A 10 -7.68 -13.70 -1.89
N ARG A 11 -7.27 -14.65 -1.03
CA ARG A 11 -6.25 -15.67 -1.35
C ARG A 11 -6.72 -16.69 -2.38
N ARG A 12 -8.03 -16.81 -2.62
CA ARG A 12 -8.61 -17.63 -3.70
C ARG A 12 -8.62 -16.86 -5.02
N THR A 13 -8.86 -15.55 -4.99
CA THR A 13 -8.91 -14.71 -6.18
C THR A 13 -7.53 -14.42 -6.76
N TYR A 14 -6.52 -14.23 -5.91
CA TYR A 14 -5.16 -13.90 -6.37
C TYR A 14 -4.15 -14.99 -6.01
N ALA A 15 -3.29 -15.32 -6.97
CA ALA A 15 -2.14 -16.20 -6.77
C ALA A 15 -1.19 -15.62 -5.69
N PRO A 16 -0.41 -16.45 -4.98
CA PRO A 16 0.63 -15.95 -4.09
C PRO A 16 1.66 -15.12 -4.86
N PRO A 17 2.31 -14.14 -4.21
CA PRO A 17 3.36 -13.38 -4.86
C PRO A 17 4.49 -14.33 -5.29
N PRO A 18 5.12 -14.09 -6.46
CA PRO A 18 6.28 -14.86 -6.88
C PRO A 18 7.40 -14.73 -5.85
N SER A 19 8.26 -15.74 -5.76
CA SER A 19 9.45 -15.69 -4.91
C SER A 19 10.51 -14.84 -5.58
N ILE A 20 10.42 -13.51 -5.42
CA ILE A 20 11.31 -12.54 -6.06
C ILE A 20 12.73 -12.55 -5.45
N THR A 21 12.93 -13.24 -4.33
CA THR A 21 14.20 -13.24 -3.61
C THR A 21 14.33 -14.41 -2.63
N SER A 22 15.56 -14.90 -2.48
CA SER A 22 15.92 -15.87 -1.44
C SER A 22 15.92 -15.27 -0.02
N ASN A 23 15.93 -13.94 0.08
CA ASN A 23 15.88 -13.25 1.37
C ASN A 23 14.45 -13.24 1.92
N LYS A 24 14.19 -14.08 2.92
CA LYS A 24 12.87 -14.20 3.57
C LYS A 24 12.30 -12.87 4.06
N LEU A 25 13.13 -11.88 4.41
CA LEU A 25 12.65 -10.57 4.88
C LEU A 25 12.15 -9.70 3.75
N ILE A 26 12.92 -9.56 2.67
CA ILE A 26 12.46 -8.88 1.45
C ILE A 26 11.21 -9.58 0.92
N GLY A 27 11.24 -10.91 0.85
CA GLY A 27 10.08 -11.71 0.47
C GLY A 27 8.85 -11.40 1.33
N ALA A 28 9.00 -11.24 2.65
CA ALA A 28 7.90 -10.84 3.52
C ALA A 28 7.45 -9.38 3.29
N ALA A 29 8.37 -8.46 3.02
CA ALA A 29 8.06 -7.05 2.75
C ALA A 29 7.30 -6.87 1.45
N PHE A 30 7.81 -7.45 0.37
CA PHE A 30 7.16 -7.44 -0.93
C PHE A 30 5.87 -8.27 -0.92
N SER A 31 5.80 -9.36 -0.15
CA SER A 31 4.55 -10.11 0.06
C SER A 31 3.52 -9.27 0.81
N THR A 32 3.93 -8.51 1.83
CA THR A 32 3.02 -7.59 2.55
C THR A 32 2.52 -6.48 1.63
N LEU A 33 3.42 -5.90 0.84
CA LEU A 33 3.07 -4.91 -0.18
C LEU A 33 2.08 -5.49 -1.19
N TYR A 34 2.39 -6.67 -1.73
CA TYR A 34 1.54 -7.38 -2.67
C TYR A 34 0.15 -7.65 -2.09
N TRP A 35 0.06 -8.25 -0.91
CA TRP A 35 -1.24 -8.57 -0.30
C TRP A 35 -2.00 -7.30 0.10
N THR A 36 -1.33 -6.24 0.51
CA THR A 36 -1.98 -4.94 0.75
C THR A 36 -2.62 -4.42 -0.54
N VAL A 37 -1.87 -4.41 -1.64
CA VAL A 37 -2.37 -4.00 -2.96
C VAL A 37 -3.53 -4.90 -3.41
N ARG A 38 -3.40 -6.23 -3.32
CA ARG A 38 -4.48 -7.17 -3.69
C ARG A 38 -5.72 -6.97 -2.83
N SER A 39 -5.56 -6.72 -1.54
CA SER A 39 -6.70 -6.47 -0.63
C SER A 39 -7.45 -5.20 -1.03
N LEU A 40 -6.72 -4.14 -1.38
CA LEU A 40 -7.29 -2.92 -1.92
C LEU A 40 -8.01 -3.20 -3.25
N GLN A 41 -7.38 -3.92 -4.18
CA GLN A 41 -8.01 -4.28 -5.45
C GLN A 41 -9.31 -5.08 -5.26
N PHE A 42 -9.31 -6.09 -4.39
CA PHE A 42 -10.49 -6.90 -4.11
C PHE A 42 -11.62 -6.08 -3.47
N SER A 43 -11.27 -5.26 -2.49
CA SER A 43 -12.20 -4.38 -1.79
C SER A 43 -12.90 -3.41 -2.74
N PHE A 44 -12.13 -2.80 -3.65
CA PHE A 44 -12.61 -1.75 -4.54
C PHE A 44 -13.25 -2.31 -5.81
N PHE A 45 -12.64 -3.29 -6.46
CA PHE A 45 -13.01 -3.74 -7.80
C PHE A 45 -13.83 -5.02 -7.86
N TYR A 46 -13.86 -5.85 -6.82
CA TYR A 46 -14.63 -7.09 -6.84
C TYR A 46 -15.88 -7.02 -5.98
N LYS A 47 -15.81 -6.38 -4.80
CA LYS A 47 -16.96 -6.31 -3.89
C LYS A 47 -17.98 -5.21 -4.22
N ASN A 48 -17.61 -4.22 -5.05
CA ASN A 48 -18.48 -3.08 -5.38
C ASN A 48 -19.09 -3.13 -6.79
N VAL A 49 -18.86 -4.21 -7.54
CA VAL A 49 -19.40 -4.35 -8.91
C VAL A 49 -20.93 -4.47 -8.90
N ASP A 50 -21.50 -5.00 -7.81
CA ASP A 50 -22.94 -5.31 -7.69
C ASP A 50 -23.66 -4.42 -6.66
N LYS A 51 -23.07 -3.31 -6.20
CA LYS A 51 -23.80 -2.37 -5.32
C LYS A 51 -24.60 -1.38 -6.18
N ASP A 52 -25.90 -1.63 -6.23
CA ASP A 52 -26.91 -0.93 -7.02
C ASP A 52 -26.91 0.60 -6.88
N GLU A 53 -27.37 1.25 -7.95
CA GLU A 53 -27.38 2.70 -8.16
C GLU A 53 -28.15 3.50 -7.10
N ASP A 54 -29.08 2.89 -6.37
CA ASP A 54 -30.01 3.57 -5.47
C ASP A 54 -29.35 4.21 -4.23
N GLU A 55 -28.28 3.63 -3.67
CA GLU A 55 -27.56 4.26 -2.53
C GLU A 55 -26.74 5.49 -2.97
N THR A 56 -26.41 5.64 -4.25
CA THR A 56 -25.53 6.73 -4.73
C THR A 56 -26.24 8.07 -4.85
N VAL A 57 -27.56 8.08 -5.01
CA VAL A 57 -28.37 9.29 -5.23
C VAL A 57 -28.51 10.10 -3.93
N ASP A 58 -28.65 9.45 -2.78
CA ASP A 58 -28.79 10.13 -1.47
C ASP A 58 -27.46 10.69 -0.94
N LEU A 59 -26.32 10.09 -1.32
CA LEU A 59 -24.99 10.51 -0.88
C LEU A 59 -24.49 11.79 -1.55
N LEU A 60 -25.03 12.15 -2.72
CA LEU A 60 -24.61 13.34 -3.49
C LEU A 60 -25.24 14.66 -3.00
N LYS A 61 -26.10 14.64 -1.96
CA LYS A 61 -26.78 15.83 -1.43
C LYS A 61 -25.88 16.80 -0.63
N ARG A 62 -24.61 16.46 -0.37
CA ARG A 62 -23.71 17.28 0.45
C ARG A 62 -22.66 17.99 -0.40
N GLU A 63 -22.75 19.31 -0.51
CA GLU A 63 -21.74 20.13 -1.19
C GLU A 63 -20.35 19.95 -0.58
N SER A 64 -19.29 19.82 -1.39
CA SER A 64 -17.89 19.89 -0.93
C SER A 64 -17.33 21.27 -1.22
N SER A 65 -16.40 21.70 -0.37
CA SER A 65 -15.53 22.84 -0.65
C SER A 65 -14.55 22.60 -1.81
N VAL A 66 -14.32 21.34 -2.19
CA VAL A 66 -13.44 20.95 -3.31
C VAL A 66 -14.25 20.16 -4.33
N GLN A 67 -14.31 20.66 -5.56
CA GLN A 67 -14.89 19.95 -6.69
C GLN A 67 -13.84 19.01 -7.30
N PRO A 68 -14.15 17.73 -7.53
CA PRO A 68 -13.24 16.84 -8.25
C PRO A 68 -13.11 17.29 -9.71
N PRO A 69 -12.04 16.85 -10.42
CA PRO A 69 -11.97 17.01 -11.86
C PRO A 69 -13.18 16.37 -12.57
N SER A 70 -13.42 16.78 -13.81
CA SER A 70 -14.51 16.18 -14.59
C SER A 70 -14.32 14.66 -14.75
N ILE A 71 -15.42 13.92 -14.89
CA ILE A 71 -15.34 12.46 -15.10
C ILE A 71 -14.50 12.13 -16.34
N ALA A 72 -14.63 12.90 -17.41
CA ALA A 72 -13.83 12.72 -18.62
C ALA A 72 -12.32 12.90 -18.36
N GLU A 73 -11.96 13.91 -17.58
CA GLU A 73 -10.56 14.12 -17.20
C GLU A 73 -10.04 13.00 -16.29
N LEU A 74 -10.83 12.56 -15.31
CA LEU A 74 -10.47 11.45 -14.44
C LEU A 74 -10.25 10.17 -15.25
N ARG A 75 -11.15 9.84 -16.17
CA ARG A 75 -11.02 8.67 -17.06
C ARG A 75 -9.72 8.70 -17.85
N ARG A 76 -9.38 9.86 -18.43
CA ARG A 76 -8.10 10.05 -19.15
C ARG A 76 -6.90 9.84 -18.22
N ARG A 77 -6.90 10.44 -17.02
CA ARG A 77 -5.81 10.32 -16.04
C ARG A 77 -5.66 8.91 -15.49
N THR A 78 -6.75 8.17 -15.36
CA THR A 78 -6.76 6.77 -14.94
C THR A 78 -6.63 5.80 -16.11
N GLN A 79 -6.27 6.26 -17.31
CA GLN A 79 -6.10 5.41 -18.51
C GLN A 79 -7.30 4.50 -18.78
N GLU A 80 -8.52 5.02 -18.61
CA GLU A 80 -9.77 4.28 -18.82
C GLU A 80 -9.94 3.04 -17.91
N ALA A 81 -9.20 2.96 -16.80
CA ALA A 81 -9.31 1.90 -15.80
C ALA A 81 -10.71 1.71 -15.22
N PHE A 82 -11.53 2.78 -15.22
CA PHE A 82 -12.80 2.84 -14.53
C PHE A 82 -13.92 3.38 -15.42
N SER A 83 -15.10 2.76 -15.30
CA SER A 83 -16.31 3.26 -15.95
C SER A 83 -16.80 4.55 -15.28
N CYS A 84 -17.55 5.37 -16.01
CA CYS A 84 -18.20 6.57 -15.46
C CYS A 84 -19.06 6.25 -14.23
N LYS A 85 -19.77 5.11 -14.25
CA LYS A 85 -20.62 4.63 -13.15
C LYS A 85 -19.79 4.34 -11.89
N TYR A 86 -18.67 3.64 -12.07
CA TYR A 86 -17.77 3.34 -10.95
C TYR A 86 -17.14 4.60 -10.35
N ILE A 87 -16.73 5.57 -11.17
CA ILE A 87 -16.19 6.85 -10.70
C ILE A 87 -17.22 7.60 -9.84
N LYS A 88 -18.49 7.65 -10.28
CA LYS A 88 -19.58 8.29 -9.50
C LYS A 88 -19.83 7.59 -8.17
N TYR A 89 -19.90 6.26 -8.18
CA TYR A 89 -20.04 5.45 -6.96
C TYR A 89 -18.90 5.72 -5.97
N MET A 90 -17.66 5.69 -6.47
CA MET A 90 -16.47 5.95 -5.66
C MET A 90 -16.47 7.36 -5.08
N TYR A 91 -16.91 8.35 -5.85
CA TYR A 91 -17.03 9.72 -5.38
C TYR A 91 -18.08 9.86 -4.27
N ALA A 92 -19.25 9.24 -4.42
CA ALA A 92 -20.30 9.23 -3.40
C ALA A 92 -19.79 8.62 -2.08
N ARG A 93 -19.08 7.48 -2.15
CA ARG A 93 -18.46 6.84 -0.98
C ARG A 93 -17.38 7.73 -0.35
N PHE A 94 -16.52 8.33 -1.17
CA PHE A 94 -15.49 9.26 -0.70
C PHE A 94 -16.11 10.45 0.02
N LYS A 95 -17.18 11.02 -0.51
CA LYS A 95 -17.93 12.14 0.09
C LYS A 95 -18.63 11.77 1.40
N ASN A 96 -19.08 10.53 1.53
CA ASN A 96 -19.67 10.04 2.78
C ASN A 96 -18.63 10.00 3.91
N GLU A 97 -17.45 9.46 3.63
CA GLU A 97 -16.37 9.34 4.61
C GLU A 97 -15.60 10.66 4.82
N CYS A 98 -15.50 11.48 3.76
CA CYS A 98 -14.70 12.70 3.72
C CYS A 98 -15.56 13.89 3.21
N PRO A 99 -16.44 14.47 4.05
CA PRO A 99 -17.35 15.52 3.61
C PRO A 99 -16.65 16.76 3.02
N THR A 100 -15.44 17.05 3.52
CA THR A 100 -14.56 18.17 3.12
C THR A 100 -14.00 18.02 1.70
N GLY A 101 -14.05 16.83 1.11
CA GLY A 101 -13.36 16.51 -0.14
C GLY A 101 -11.85 16.25 0.01
N ARG A 102 -11.33 16.26 1.24
CA ARG A 102 -9.92 16.00 1.58
C ARG A 102 -9.86 14.92 2.65
N MET A 103 -9.31 13.76 2.29
CA MET A 103 -9.18 12.63 3.19
C MET A 103 -7.89 12.75 4.01
N ARG A 104 -8.04 12.69 5.33
CA ARG A 104 -6.96 12.63 6.33
C ARG A 104 -6.73 11.19 6.79
N LEU A 105 -5.68 10.97 7.58
CA LEU A 105 -5.26 9.66 8.05
C LEU A 105 -6.38 8.86 8.76
N ASP A 106 -7.18 9.51 9.62
CA ASP A 106 -8.26 8.82 10.34
C ASP A 106 -9.40 8.39 9.41
N GLU A 107 -9.73 9.22 8.42
CA GLU A 107 -10.74 8.92 7.40
C GLU A 107 -10.24 7.81 6.45
N PHE A 108 -8.94 7.83 6.13
CA PHE A 108 -8.27 6.73 5.41
C PHE A 108 -8.38 5.42 6.18
N LYS A 109 -8.07 5.40 7.48
CA LYS A 109 -8.22 4.19 8.30
C LYS A 109 -9.66 3.68 8.36
N LYS A 110 -10.67 4.57 8.41
CA LYS A 110 -12.08 4.17 8.37
C LYS A 110 -12.43 3.53 7.01
N MET A 111 -12.02 4.15 5.92
CA MET A 111 -12.35 3.68 4.56
C MET A 111 -11.59 2.41 4.16
N PHE A 112 -10.34 2.26 4.59
CA PHE A 112 -9.43 1.19 4.15
C PHE A 112 -9.17 0.13 5.23
N GLY A 113 -9.16 0.50 6.51
CA GLY A 113 -8.79 -0.37 7.63
C GLY A 113 -9.49 -1.72 7.66
N PRO A 114 -10.82 -1.82 7.42
CA PRO A 114 -11.52 -3.11 7.36
C PRO A 114 -11.04 -4.06 6.25
N TYR A 115 -10.28 -3.55 5.27
CA TYR A 115 -9.75 -4.31 4.14
C TYR A 115 -8.24 -4.46 4.20
N LEU A 116 -7.57 -3.83 5.16
CA LEU A 116 -6.15 -3.99 5.37
C LEU A 116 -5.89 -5.25 6.19
N PRO A 117 -4.77 -5.97 5.96
CA PRO A 117 -4.38 -7.08 6.83
C PRO A 117 -4.35 -6.64 8.30
N GLU A 118 -4.94 -7.43 9.20
CA GLU A 118 -5.06 -7.11 10.64
C GLU A 118 -3.70 -6.83 11.32
N ARG A 119 -2.61 -7.28 10.71
CA ARG A 119 -1.24 -7.17 11.24
C ARG A 119 -0.49 -5.93 10.75
N LEU A 120 -1.12 -5.04 9.99
CA LEU A 120 -0.50 -3.77 9.62
C LEU A 120 -0.33 -2.89 10.87
N ASN A 121 0.88 -2.36 11.07
CA ASN A 121 1.20 -1.42 12.12
C ASN A 121 0.88 0.00 11.66
N GLU A 122 0.82 0.88 12.65
CA GLU A 122 0.51 2.28 12.43
C GLU A 122 1.50 2.96 11.47
N GLU A 123 2.80 2.67 11.58
CA GLU A 123 3.84 3.24 10.72
C GLU A 123 3.63 2.90 9.23
N TYR A 124 3.28 1.66 8.93
CA TYR A 124 3.01 1.20 7.58
C TYR A 124 1.71 1.79 7.02
N ILE A 125 0.68 1.95 7.86
CA ILE A 125 -0.56 2.61 7.47
C ILE A 125 -0.29 4.09 7.12
N VAL A 126 0.54 4.78 7.89
CA VAL A 126 0.97 6.16 7.61
C VAL A 126 1.74 6.24 6.29
N ARG A 127 2.65 5.28 6.03
CA ARG A 127 3.37 5.19 4.74
C ARG A 127 2.40 4.99 3.58
N LEU A 128 1.42 4.10 3.73
CA LEU A 128 0.38 3.85 2.73
C LEU A 128 -0.45 5.11 2.46
N PHE A 129 -0.90 5.81 3.51
CA PHE A 129 -1.61 7.08 3.40
C PHE A 129 -0.80 8.13 2.63
N ASN A 130 0.47 8.31 3.01
CA ASN A 130 1.35 9.26 2.34
C ASN A 130 1.61 8.88 0.88
N ALA A 131 1.74 7.59 0.58
CA ALA A 131 1.86 7.09 -0.79
C ALA A 131 0.61 7.36 -1.63
N PHE A 132 -0.59 7.21 -1.08
CA PHE A 132 -1.82 7.63 -1.78
C PHE A 132 -1.86 9.16 -1.97
N GLY A 133 -1.45 9.93 -0.97
CA GLY A 133 -1.49 11.40 -0.99
C GLY A 133 -0.29 12.05 -1.68
N LYS A 134 0.67 11.27 -2.21
CA LYS A 134 1.94 11.75 -2.79
C LYS A 134 2.69 12.72 -1.86
N GLY A 135 2.59 12.51 -0.54
CA GLY A 135 3.25 13.32 0.48
C GLY A 135 2.56 14.63 0.85
N LYS A 136 1.35 14.92 0.35
CA LYS A 136 0.62 16.17 0.63
C LYS A 136 0.03 16.26 2.04
N GLY A 137 0.03 15.17 2.80
CA GLY A 137 -0.64 15.08 4.11
C GLY A 137 -2.16 14.93 4.03
N GLU A 138 -2.72 14.88 2.81
CA GLU A 138 -4.12 14.64 2.50
C GLU A 138 -4.25 13.92 1.15
N ILE A 139 -5.36 13.20 0.97
CA ILE A 139 -5.69 12.50 -0.27
C ILE A 139 -6.93 13.15 -0.86
N THR A 140 -6.81 13.69 -2.07
CA THR A 140 -7.97 14.15 -2.85
C THR A 140 -8.63 12.96 -3.56
N PHE A 141 -9.86 13.13 -4.02
CA PHE A 141 -10.51 12.10 -4.83
C PHE A 141 -9.71 11.74 -6.09
N GLN A 142 -9.06 12.72 -6.72
CA GLN A 142 -8.19 12.46 -7.87
C GLN A 142 -7.00 11.57 -7.49
N ASP A 143 -6.29 11.87 -6.40
CA ASP A 143 -5.13 11.08 -5.96
C ASP A 143 -5.51 9.64 -5.66
N LEU A 144 -6.68 9.46 -5.03
CA LEU A 144 -7.25 8.15 -4.76
C LEU A 144 -7.46 7.37 -6.07
N MET A 145 -8.16 7.97 -7.04
CA MET A 145 -8.49 7.32 -8.30
C MET A 145 -7.23 7.00 -9.14
N GLU A 146 -6.28 7.94 -9.25
CA GLU A 146 -5.01 7.71 -9.95
C GLU A 146 -4.19 6.60 -9.30
N THR A 147 -4.10 6.58 -7.97
CA THR A 147 -3.35 5.54 -7.24
C THR A 147 -4.02 4.18 -7.41
N LEU A 148 -5.36 4.11 -7.29
CA LEU A 148 -6.11 2.88 -7.53
C LEU A 148 -5.94 2.36 -8.97
N ALA A 149 -5.89 3.25 -9.97
CA ALA A 149 -5.67 2.87 -11.37
C ALA A 149 -4.28 2.26 -11.58
N MET A 150 -3.25 2.90 -11.03
CA MET A 150 -1.88 2.39 -11.06
C MET A 150 -1.76 1.02 -10.39
N LEU A 151 -2.44 0.82 -9.27
CA LEU A 151 -2.48 -0.47 -8.58
C LEU A 151 -3.27 -1.53 -9.35
N ASN A 152 -4.24 -1.14 -10.19
CA ASN A 152 -5.10 -2.07 -10.91
C ASN A 152 -4.37 -2.81 -12.04
N TYR A 153 -3.43 -2.14 -12.72
CA TYR A 153 -2.68 -2.70 -13.85
C TYR A 153 -1.19 -2.79 -13.51
N PRO A 154 -0.78 -3.81 -12.72
CA PRO A 154 0.61 -3.96 -12.33
C PRO A 154 1.48 -4.31 -13.53
N SER A 155 2.41 -3.42 -13.86
CA SER A 155 3.60 -3.62 -14.68
C SER A 155 4.86 -3.49 -13.81
N PRO A 156 6.03 -4.03 -14.24
CA PRO A 156 7.30 -3.81 -13.55
C PRO A 156 7.56 -2.32 -13.25
N GLN A 157 7.26 -1.44 -14.22
CA GLN A 157 7.34 0.01 -14.07
C GLN A 157 6.45 0.55 -12.96
N SER A 158 5.15 0.22 -12.98
CA SER A 158 4.22 0.70 -11.95
C SER A 158 4.53 0.14 -10.56
N ASN A 159 5.05 -1.10 -10.48
CA ASN A 159 5.45 -1.73 -9.23
C ASN A 159 6.70 -1.05 -8.65
N ALA A 160 7.67 -0.69 -9.49
CA ALA A 160 8.84 0.09 -9.09
C ALA A 160 8.44 1.47 -8.55
N VAL A 161 7.63 2.22 -9.30
CA VAL A 161 7.11 3.53 -8.88
C VAL A 161 6.36 3.42 -7.55
N TRP A 162 5.48 2.42 -7.41
CA TRP A 162 4.72 2.21 -6.19
C TRP A 162 5.62 1.86 -5.00
N THR A 163 6.64 1.02 -5.21
CA THR A 163 7.58 0.62 -4.16
C THR A 163 8.37 1.82 -3.64
N ILE A 164 8.92 2.65 -4.54
CA ILE A 164 9.61 3.89 -4.15
C ILE A 164 8.65 4.83 -3.41
N ARG A 165 7.42 4.97 -3.89
CA ARG A 165 6.41 5.81 -3.26
C ARG A 165 6.06 5.34 -1.85
N MET A 166 5.98 4.02 -1.62
CA MET A 166 5.74 3.43 -0.30
C MET A 166 6.92 3.61 0.65
N ILE A 167 8.16 3.56 0.14
CA ILE A 167 9.35 3.77 0.96
C ILE A 167 9.44 5.22 1.40
N LYS A 168 9.25 6.18 0.49
CA LYS A 168 9.45 7.61 0.78
C LYS A 168 8.20 8.36 1.24
N GLY A 169 7.01 7.80 1.01
CA GLY A 169 5.74 8.47 1.23
C GLY A 169 5.42 9.59 0.24
N LYS A 170 6.15 9.71 -0.88
CA LYS A 170 5.93 10.73 -1.92
C LYS A 170 6.45 10.26 -3.28
N ASP A 171 6.08 10.95 -4.35
CA ASP A 171 6.66 10.68 -5.66
C ASP A 171 8.16 11.01 -5.67
N ALA A 172 8.95 10.04 -6.11
CA ALA A 172 10.38 10.14 -6.28
C ALA A 172 10.85 9.09 -7.29
N ASN A 173 12.09 9.24 -7.74
CA ASN A 173 12.76 8.33 -8.66
C ASN A 173 13.81 7.44 -8.01
N LYS A 174 14.22 7.73 -6.76
CA LYS A 174 15.25 6.98 -6.05
C LYS A 174 15.12 7.01 -4.55
N VAL A 175 15.64 5.97 -3.91
CA VAL A 175 15.62 5.73 -2.47
C VAL A 175 17.04 5.57 -1.97
N ASN A 176 17.38 6.22 -0.85
CA ASN A 176 18.67 5.99 -0.20
C ASN A 176 18.60 4.85 0.83
N HIS A 177 19.78 4.39 1.27
CA HIS A 177 19.91 3.30 2.23
C HIS A 177 19.11 3.49 3.53
N THR A 178 19.08 4.71 4.07
CA THR A 178 18.39 5.00 5.33
C THR A 178 16.88 4.87 5.16
N GLU A 179 16.34 5.47 4.09
CA GLU A 179 14.91 5.40 3.75
C GLU A 179 14.46 3.95 3.53
N PHE A 180 15.28 3.15 2.83
CA PHE A 180 15.01 1.72 2.61
C PHE A 180 15.02 0.93 3.93
N THR A 181 16.02 1.16 4.78
CA THR A 181 16.13 0.49 6.09
C THR A 181 14.93 0.80 6.98
N ASP A 182 14.48 2.04 7.00
CA ASP A 182 13.30 2.46 7.77
C ASP A 182 12.03 1.76 7.26
N PHE A 183 11.87 1.64 5.94
CA PHE A 183 10.77 0.87 5.36
C PHE A 183 10.83 -0.61 5.78
N VAL A 184 11.98 -1.28 5.65
CA VAL A 184 12.13 -2.69 6.05
C VAL A 184 11.83 -2.87 7.54
N ARG A 185 12.25 -1.93 8.40
CA ARG A 185 11.94 -1.94 9.84
C ARG A 185 10.43 -1.83 10.09
N SER A 186 9.75 -0.94 9.36
CA SER A 186 8.30 -0.77 9.46
C SER A 186 7.56 -2.06 9.11
N VAL A 187 8.02 -2.79 8.08
CA VAL A 187 7.42 -4.07 7.66
C VAL A 187 7.75 -5.20 8.64
N PHE A 188 8.99 -5.27 9.15
CA PHE A 188 9.37 -6.35 10.05
C PHE A 188 8.55 -6.35 11.35
N GLN A 189 8.24 -5.17 11.88
CA GLN A 189 7.34 -5.04 13.03
C GLN A 189 5.95 -5.68 12.78
N LEU A 190 5.50 -5.75 11.51
CA LEU A 190 4.24 -6.41 11.08
C LEU A 190 4.32 -7.93 11.11
N SER A 191 5.48 -8.46 10.69
CA SER A 191 5.69 -9.90 10.47
C SER A 191 5.75 -10.71 11.78
N ARG A 192 5.92 -10.05 12.94
CA ARG A 192 6.03 -10.75 14.22
C ARG A 192 4.64 -11.16 14.72
N PRO A 193 4.36 -12.44 14.93
CA PRO A 193 3.18 -12.84 15.68
C PRO A 193 3.26 -12.26 17.10
N VAL A 194 2.15 -11.66 17.56
CA VAL A 194 1.98 -11.06 18.90
C VAL A 194 2.26 -12.05 20.06
N GLN A 195 2.43 -13.34 19.75
CA GLN A 195 2.63 -14.42 20.72
C GLN A 195 4.03 -14.53 21.36
N LYS A 196 5.00 -13.68 21.02
CA LYS A 196 6.34 -13.72 21.68
C LYS A 196 6.72 -12.44 22.42
N ARG A 197 5.75 -11.80 23.09
CA ARG A 197 6.03 -10.88 24.23
C ARG A 197 6.11 -11.60 25.58
N ARG A 198 6.00 -12.93 25.62
CA ARG A 198 6.33 -13.75 26.79
C ARG A 198 7.51 -14.66 26.45
N SER A 199 8.48 -14.73 27.36
CA SER A 199 9.72 -15.53 27.34
C SER A 199 10.90 -15.00 26.51
N LEU A 200 11.58 -13.98 27.07
CA LEU A 200 13.04 -13.81 26.93
C LEU A 200 13.65 -13.58 28.33
N SER A 201 13.37 -14.50 29.25
CA SER A 201 14.24 -14.77 30.40
C SER A 201 14.91 -16.12 30.15
N SER A 202 15.99 -16.13 29.38
CA SER A 202 16.95 -17.22 29.46
C SER A 202 18.34 -16.67 29.18
N ASN A 203 19.17 -16.81 30.21
CA ASN A 203 20.60 -16.57 30.24
C ASN A 203 21.27 -17.44 29.17
N THR A 204 21.90 -16.83 28.18
CA THR A 204 22.96 -17.46 27.39
C THR A 204 23.88 -16.35 26.88
N GLU A 205 25.06 -16.26 27.48
CA GLU A 205 26.13 -15.30 27.18
C GLU A 205 26.87 -15.66 25.89
N GLY A 206 26.18 -15.54 24.75
CA GLY A 206 26.80 -15.60 23.43
C GLY A 206 26.16 -14.52 22.57
N ARG A 207 26.90 -13.41 22.36
CA ARG A 207 26.55 -12.19 21.58
C ARG A 207 25.21 -12.30 20.85
N ARG A 208 24.10 -12.11 21.59
CA ARG A 208 22.76 -12.06 21.02
C ARG A 208 22.68 -10.78 20.19
N MET A 209 22.90 -10.90 18.88
CA MET A 209 22.68 -9.81 17.93
C MET A 209 21.27 -9.26 18.17
N SER A 210 21.16 -7.94 18.37
CA SER A 210 19.85 -7.33 18.60
C SER A 210 18.97 -7.60 17.39
N ILE A 211 17.66 -7.70 17.61
CA ILE A 211 16.70 -7.83 16.51
C ILE A 211 16.83 -6.64 15.55
N GLN A 212 17.16 -5.46 16.07
CA GLN A 212 17.43 -4.29 15.23
C GLN A 212 18.67 -4.51 14.37
N ASP A 213 19.77 -5.00 14.93
CA ASP A 213 20.99 -5.32 14.17
C ASP A 213 20.72 -6.37 13.08
N ALA A 214 19.84 -7.35 13.36
CA ALA A 214 19.43 -8.35 12.37
C ALA A 214 18.61 -7.75 11.23
N ILE A 215 17.75 -6.76 11.50
CA ILE A 215 16.96 -6.03 10.49
C ILE A 215 17.89 -5.16 9.65
N THR A 216 18.77 -4.38 10.30
CA THR A 216 19.73 -3.51 9.61
C THR A 216 20.62 -4.32 8.69
N ARG A 217 21.30 -5.36 9.20
CA ARG A 217 22.18 -6.18 8.36
C ARG A 217 21.49 -6.76 7.13
N ARG A 218 20.23 -7.19 7.30
CA ARG A 218 19.43 -7.70 6.19
C ARG A 218 18.98 -6.59 5.25
N ALA A 219 18.68 -5.40 5.75
CA ALA A 219 18.39 -4.24 4.91
C ALA A 219 19.62 -3.88 4.08
N ASP A 220 20.82 -3.91 4.67
CA ASP A 220 22.09 -3.70 3.97
C ASP A 220 22.28 -4.75 2.85
N GLU A 221 22.16 -6.04 3.19
CA GLU A 221 22.24 -7.16 2.23
C GLU A 221 21.24 -7.00 1.07
N SER A 222 20.04 -6.47 1.35
CA SER A 222 18.98 -6.27 0.38
C SER A 222 19.21 -5.05 -0.49
N PHE A 223 19.70 -3.97 0.11
CA PHE A 223 19.99 -2.73 -0.57
C PHE A 223 21.12 -2.94 -1.57
N SER A 224 22.22 -3.59 -1.15
CA SER A 224 23.33 -3.94 -2.05
C SER A 224 22.95 -4.94 -3.16
N ALA A 225 21.87 -5.71 -2.98
CA ALA A 225 21.38 -6.59 -4.03
C ALA A 225 20.50 -5.86 -5.06
N LEU A 226 19.92 -4.72 -4.69
CA LEU A 226 19.08 -3.88 -5.55
C LEU A 226 19.91 -2.79 -6.22
N ASP A 227 20.82 -2.14 -5.50
CA ASP A 227 21.78 -1.13 -5.98
C ASP A 227 22.90 -1.82 -6.77
N LYS A 228 22.66 -2.04 -8.07
CA LYS A 228 23.57 -2.81 -8.94
C LYS A 228 24.77 -2.01 -9.38
N ASP A 229 24.60 -0.70 -9.58
CA ASP A 229 25.67 0.19 -9.99
C ASP A 229 26.51 0.71 -8.79
N ASN A 230 26.09 0.40 -7.56
CA ASN A 230 26.71 0.78 -6.29
C ASN A 230 26.81 2.31 -6.14
N ASP A 231 25.82 3.04 -6.64
CA ASP A 231 25.76 4.51 -6.53
C ASP A 231 25.24 4.98 -5.15
N GLY A 232 24.82 4.05 -4.30
CA GLY A 232 24.27 4.31 -2.96
C GLY A 232 22.77 4.63 -2.97
N TYR A 233 22.10 4.43 -4.10
CA TYR A 233 20.67 4.60 -4.30
C TYR A 233 20.07 3.34 -4.95
N VAL A 234 18.78 3.15 -4.69
CA VAL A 234 17.95 2.22 -5.47
C VAL A 234 16.99 3.06 -6.29
N ASP A 235 17.09 2.98 -7.60
CA ASP A 235 16.29 3.76 -8.53
C ASP A 235 15.13 2.95 -9.14
N ILE A 236 14.38 3.59 -10.05
CA ILE A 236 13.28 2.94 -10.75
C ILE A 236 13.78 1.79 -11.63
N SER A 237 14.92 1.96 -12.29
CA SER A 237 15.51 0.97 -13.21
C SER A 237 15.90 -0.30 -12.46
N ASP A 238 16.56 -0.15 -11.30
CA ASP A 238 16.94 -1.26 -10.43
C ASP A 238 15.72 -2.11 -10.03
N LEU A 239 14.64 -1.43 -9.62
CA LEU A 239 13.41 -2.09 -9.22
C LEU A 239 12.64 -2.67 -10.40
N VAL A 240 12.67 -2.03 -11.57
CA VAL A 240 12.06 -2.58 -12.79
C VAL A 240 12.73 -3.89 -13.16
N GLU A 241 14.06 -3.93 -13.16
CA GLU A 241 14.80 -5.16 -13.45
C GLU A 241 14.54 -6.24 -12.39
N PHE A 242 14.38 -5.84 -11.13
CA PHE A 242 13.96 -6.76 -10.05
C PHE A 242 12.55 -7.34 -10.24
N PHE A 243 11.63 -6.58 -10.85
CA PHE A 243 10.24 -7.01 -11.07
C PHE A 243 10.00 -7.73 -12.40
N GLN A 244 11.01 -7.81 -13.28
CA GLN A 244 10.97 -8.55 -14.55
C GLN A 244 11.21 -10.05 -14.33
#